data_AF-A0A565BJX9-F1
#
_entry.id   AF-A0A565BJX9-F1
#
_cell.length_a   1.000
_cell.length_b   1.000
_cell.length_c   1.000
_cell.angle_alpha   90.00
_cell.angle_beta   90.00
_cell.angle_gamma   90.00
#
_symmetry.space_group_name_H-M   'P 1'
#
loop_
_entity.id
_entity.type
_entity.pdbx_description
1 polymer ?
#
loop_
_entity_poly.entity_id
_entity_poly.type
_entity_poly.pdbx_seq_one_letter_code
_entity_poly.pdbx_strand_id
1 'polypeptide(L)' 'MVNRATSMKQEEKKLKIFTLDPDRMYLSYFAPWTSVSLDHPSTFETLAMDPDVKRSVMDDLDQFVQRRDFYKRVGKAW' A
#
# COMPACT_ATOMS: atom_id res chain seq x y z
N MET A 1 -13.86 22.56 -2.15
CA MET A 1 -13.99 21.80 -3.42
C MET A 1 -12.82 20.88 -3.75
N VAL A 2 -11.59 21.13 -3.24
CA VAL A 2 -10.40 20.32 -3.55
C VAL A 2 -10.46 18.87 -3.02
N ASN A 3 -11.05 18.64 -1.84
CA ASN A 3 -11.06 17.32 -1.19
C ASN A 3 -11.85 16.24 -1.95
N ARG A 4 -12.90 16.62 -2.69
CA ARG A 4 -13.72 15.66 -3.44
C ARG A 4 -12.97 15.10 -4.65
N ALA A 5 -12.23 15.96 -5.35
CA ALA A 5 -11.43 15.57 -6.51
C ALA A 5 -10.22 14.69 -6.12
N THR A 6 -9.64 14.90 -4.93
CA THR A 6 -8.59 14.02 -4.40
C THR A 6 -9.12 12.66 -3.96
N SER A 7 -10.30 12.60 -3.31
CA SER A 7 -10.93 11.33 -2.96
C SER A 7 -11.33 10.51 -4.19
N MET A 8 -11.86 11.15 -5.25
CA MET A 8 -12.21 10.46 -6.51
C MET A 8 -10.99 9.86 -7.22
N LYS A 9 -9.84 10.56 -7.24
CA LYS A 9 -8.58 10.02 -7.78
C LYS A 9 -7.99 8.88 -6.95
N GLN A 10 -8.33 8.82 -5.67
CA GLN A 10 -7.88 7.79 -4.74
C GLN A 10 -8.76 6.54 -4.83
N GLU A 11 -10.08 6.71 -5.06
CA GLU A 11 -11.02 5.63 -5.41
C GLU A 11 -10.65 4.92 -6.73
N GLU A 12 -10.10 5.64 -7.71
CA GLU A 12 -9.64 5.02 -8.98
C GLU A 12 -8.39 4.15 -8.82
N LYS A 13 -7.58 4.35 -7.78
CA LYS A 13 -6.38 3.54 -7.51
C LYS A 13 -6.76 2.26 -6.75
N LYS A 14 -7.32 1.29 -7.48
CA LYS A 14 -7.40 -0.09 -6.99
C LYS A 14 -6.01 -0.56 -6.55
N LEU A 15 -5.90 -1.03 -5.31
CA LEU A 15 -4.65 -1.59 -4.81
C LEU A 15 -4.30 -2.81 -5.67
N LYS A 16 -3.04 -2.90 -6.09
CA LYS A 16 -2.54 -4.03 -6.87
C LYS A 16 -1.50 -4.76 -6.06
N ILE A 17 -1.64 -6.09 -5.99
CA ILE A 17 -0.60 -6.96 -5.45
C ILE A 17 0.29 -7.37 -6.61
N PHE A 18 1.59 -7.18 -6.45
CA PHE A 18 2.59 -7.57 -7.43
C PHE A 18 3.28 -8.86 -7.00
N THR A 19 3.49 -9.77 -7.94
CA THR A 19 4.20 -11.03 -7.72
C THR A 19 5.08 -11.33 -8.92
N LEU A 20 6.17 -12.07 -8.69
CA LEU A 20 7.03 -12.53 -9.78
C LEU A 20 6.31 -13.60 -10.58
N ASP A 21 6.34 -13.46 -11.89
CA ASP A 21 5.79 -14.42 -12.85
C ASP A 21 6.96 -15.15 -13.52
N PRO A 22 7.18 -16.45 -13.21
CA PRO A 22 8.26 -17.24 -13.80
C PRO A 22 8.18 -17.28 -15.33
N ASP A 23 6.99 -17.32 -15.92
CA ASP A 23 6.82 -17.39 -17.38
C ASP A 23 7.27 -16.08 -18.04
N ARG A 24 7.02 -14.93 -17.39
CA ARG A 24 7.54 -13.63 -17.83
C ARG A 24 9.03 -13.49 -17.62
N MET A 25 9.60 -14.15 -16.62
CA MET A 25 11.03 -14.10 -16.34
C MET A 25 11.85 -14.71 -17.50
N TYR A 26 11.34 -15.73 -18.19
CA TYR A 26 12.02 -16.36 -19.33
C TYR A 26 11.82 -15.62 -20.66
N LEU A 27 10.69 -14.92 -20.84
CA LEU A 27 10.33 -14.24 -22.09
C LEU A 27 10.67 -12.74 -22.11
N SER A 28 10.67 -12.09 -20.94
CA SER A 28 10.92 -10.65 -20.79
C SER A 28 11.68 -10.38 -19.48
N TYR A 29 13.00 -10.46 -19.56
CA TYR A 29 13.92 -10.11 -18.45
C TYR A 29 13.72 -8.70 -17.89
N PHE A 30 13.03 -7.82 -18.61
CA PHE A 30 12.83 -6.42 -18.25
C PHE A 30 11.54 -6.14 -17.47
N ALA A 31 10.59 -7.10 -17.38
CA ALA A 31 9.33 -6.90 -16.66
C ALA A 31 8.75 -8.21 -16.06
N PRO A 32 9.45 -8.85 -15.10
CA PRO A 32 9.02 -10.12 -14.50
C PRO A 32 7.84 -9.97 -13.53
N TRP A 33 7.50 -8.75 -13.13
CA TRP A 33 6.41 -8.48 -12.21
C TRP A 33 5.05 -8.51 -12.93
N THR A 34 4.13 -9.31 -12.41
CA THR A 34 2.72 -9.28 -12.77
C THR A 34 1.90 -8.73 -11.61
N SER A 35 0.69 -8.24 -11.88
CA SER A 35 -0.16 -7.60 -10.88
C SER A 35 -1.59 -8.11 -10.92
N VAL A 36 -2.21 -8.29 -9.75
CA VAL A 36 -3.63 -8.57 -9.60
C VAL A 36 -4.30 -7.48 -8.76
N SER A 37 -5.53 -7.10 -9.11
CA SER A 37 -6.32 -6.16 -8.31
C SER A 37 -6.71 -6.81 -6.98
N LEU A 38 -6.43 -6.16 -5.87
CA LEU A 38 -6.93 -6.55 -4.56
C LEU A 38 -8.31 -5.92 -4.33
N ASP A 39 -9.35 -6.65 -4.72
CA ASP A 39 -10.75 -6.28 -4.51
C ASP A 39 -11.36 -7.02 -3.28
N HIS A 40 -10.56 -7.25 -2.22
CA HIS A 40 -11.03 -7.94 -1.00
C HIS A 40 -11.62 -6.92 0.00
N PRO A 41 -12.80 -7.15 0.60
CA PRO A 41 -13.41 -6.25 1.58
C PRO A 41 -12.72 -6.26 2.96
N SER A 42 -11.55 -6.91 3.09
CA SER A 42 -10.90 -7.07 4.39
C SER A 42 -10.18 -5.80 4.78
N THR A 43 -10.38 -5.40 6.03
CA THR A 43 -9.65 -4.34 6.69
C THR A 43 -8.93 -4.90 7.91
N PHE A 44 -8.05 -4.11 8.54
CA PHE A 44 -7.48 -4.45 9.84
C PHE A 44 -8.56 -4.63 10.91
N GLU A 45 -9.75 -4.02 10.74
CA GLU A 45 -10.88 -4.24 11.65
C GLU A 45 -11.44 -5.65 11.60
N THR A 46 -11.54 -6.23 10.41
CA THR A 46 -12.06 -7.58 10.21
C THR A 46 -10.98 -8.66 10.37
N LEU A 47 -9.71 -8.27 10.50
CA LEU A 47 -8.59 -9.19 10.62
C LEU A 47 -8.44 -9.65 12.09
N ALA A 48 -8.55 -10.96 12.32
CA ALA A 48 -8.34 -11.55 13.63
C ALA A 48 -6.84 -11.52 13.98
N MET A 49 -6.47 -10.69 14.95
CA MET A 49 -5.12 -10.53 15.49
C MET A 49 -5.20 -10.35 17.00
N ASP A 50 -4.08 -10.55 17.68
CA ASP A 50 -3.93 -10.09 19.06
C ASP A 50 -4.17 -8.57 19.14
N PRO A 51 -5.02 -8.08 20.07
CA PRO A 51 -5.38 -6.66 20.13
C PRO A 51 -4.19 -5.71 20.35
N ASP A 52 -3.21 -6.10 21.16
CA ASP A 52 -2.06 -5.25 21.46
C ASP A 52 -1.12 -5.19 20.26
N VAL A 53 -0.94 -6.31 19.57
CA VAL A 53 -0.20 -6.37 18.31
C VAL A 53 -0.89 -5.51 17.25
N LYS A 54 -2.21 -5.67 17.07
CA LYS A 54 -2.99 -4.89 16.08
C LYS A 54 -2.84 -3.40 16.35
N ARG A 55 -2.96 -2.97 17.60
CA ARG A 55 -2.82 -1.57 17.99
C ARG A 55 -1.42 -1.04 17.69
N SER A 56 -0.37 -1.75 18.10
CA SER A 56 1.01 -1.30 17.86
C SER A 56 1.32 -1.12 16.37
N VAL A 57 0.86 -2.04 15.52
CA VAL A 57 1.03 -1.96 14.07
C VAL A 57 0.27 -0.75 13.49
N MET A 58 -0.98 -0.55 13.90
CA MET A 58 -1.78 0.60 13.43
C MET A 58 -1.16 1.93 13.84
N ASP A 59 -0.73 2.06 15.10
CA ASP A 59 -0.11 3.29 15.62
C ASP A 59 1.20 3.63 14.87
N ASP A 60 2.02 2.63 14.54
CA ASP A 60 3.26 2.83 13.76
C ASP A 60 2.96 3.25 12.31
N LEU A 61 2.00 2.59 11.65
CA LEU A 61 1.58 2.94 10.29
C LEU A 61 1.03 4.37 10.21
N ASP A 62 0.22 4.79 11.18
CA ASP A 62 -0.30 6.16 11.24
C ASP A 62 0.83 7.17 11.41
N GLN A 63 1.79 6.88 12.30
CA GLN A 63 2.96 7.73 12.49
C GLN A 63 3.83 7.81 11.22
N PHE A 64 3.99 6.69 10.51
CA PHE A 64 4.75 6.63 9.25
C PHE A 64 4.13 7.53 8.17
N VAL A 65 2.80 7.47 8.00
CA VAL A 65 2.08 8.30 7.02
C VAL A 65 2.18 9.78 7.36
N GLN A 66 2.02 10.14 8.64
CA GLN A 66 2.10 11.53 9.11
C GLN A 66 3.50 12.13 8.93
N ARG A 67 4.56 11.32 8.96
CA ARG A 67 5.95 11.77 8.89
C ARG A 67 6.48 11.97 7.47
N ARG A 68 5.66 11.89 6.42
CA ARG A 68 6.11 12.10 5.03
C ARG A 68 7.03 13.30 4.84
N ASP A 69 6.64 14.44 5.36
CA ASP A 69 7.38 15.68 5.15
C ASP A 69 8.67 15.74 6.00
N PHE A 70 8.73 14.97 7.09
CA PHE A 70 9.97 14.76 7.85
C PHE A 70 10.99 13.96 7.02
N TYR A 71 10.59 12.81 6.45
CA TYR A 71 11.47 11.98 5.62
C TYR A 71 12.03 12.77 4.43
N LYS A 72 11.18 13.54 3.73
CA LYS A 72 11.61 14.46 2.66
C LYS A 72 12.65 15.48 3.13
N ARG A 73 12.46 16.07 4.32
CA ARG A 73 13.36 17.09 4.87
C ARG A 73 14.73 16.52 5.23
N VAL A 74 14.78 15.31 5.78
CA VAL A 74 16.04 14.66 6.18
C VAL A 74 16.70 13.89 5.03
N GLY A 75 16.14 13.95 3.81
CA GLY A 75 16.67 13.27 2.62
C GLY A 75 16.55 11.75 2.67
N LYS A 76 15.62 11.21 3.47
CA LYS A 76 15.37 9.76 3.55
C LYS A 76 14.16 9.40 2.69
N ALA A 77 14.17 8.19 2.13
CA ALA A 77 13.04 7.66 1.38
C ALA A 77 11.82 7.54 2.30
N TRP A 78 10.67 8.01 1.81
CA TRP A 78 9.35 7.83 2.40
C TRP A 78 8.56 6.86 1.53
#